data_AF-A0A9W9GH65-F1
#
_entry.id   AF-A0A9W9GH65-F1
#
_cell.length_a   1.000
_cell.length_b   1.000
_cell.length_c   1.000
_cell.angle_alpha   90.00
_cell.angle_beta   90.00
_cell.angle_gamma   90.00
#
_symmetry.space_group_name_H-M   'P 1'
#
loop_
_entity.id
_entity.type
_entity.pdbx_description
1 polymer ?
#
loop_
_entity_poly.entity_id
_entity_poly.type
_entity_poly.pdbx_seq_one_letter_code
_entity_poly.pdbx_strand_id
1 'polypeptide(L)'
;MDQIASGVRSHLIVVCCHAIYLGGPNRGRAENEWLIEPFQRGETDTFMRHAEAAVELLVNTPGALLVVSGGPTKRPRTELSEGQSYFNLVKDNKYFNMAHQIDIERIIVEPHATDSYQNVLFSLLEFRLCTGYYPDSVTVFTHKFKSMRFLEYHFPAIGLLPNLPAAVTEGSRDADVRGVDPPEHVTSQESLIKGEAVRGIGLWAKDLYGVGDELARKRKDRGWEPGMEGVFLNRGLGEVVEHLVCWNGGAGSEWFPRMQELPWFYGNKEHS
;
A
#
# COMPACT_ATOMS: atom_id res chain seq x y z
N MET A 1 8.27 -1.17 -22.33
CA MET A 1 7.90 0.09 -21.65
C MET A 1 8.95 1.11 -22.01
N ASP A 2 8.53 2.15 -22.72
CA ASP A 2 9.43 3.23 -23.13
C ASP A 2 9.96 3.97 -21.90
N GLN A 3 11.23 4.41 -21.98
CA GLN A 3 11.82 5.33 -21.02
C GLN A 3 10.85 6.50 -20.79
N ILE A 4 10.53 6.80 -19.52
CA ILE A 4 9.81 8.02 -19.17
C ILE A 4 10.56 9.18 -19.84
N ALA A 5 9.85 9.94 -20.67
CA ALA A 5 10.42 11.08 -21.38
C ALA A 5 11.12 12.02 -20.38
N SER A 6 12.32 12.49 -20.74
CA SER A 6 13.09 13.44 -19.94
C SER A 6 12.21 14.60 -19.44
N GLY A 7 12.04 14.71 -18.12
CA GLY A 7 11.25 15.77 -17.47
C GLY A 7 9.87 15.36 -16.92
N VAL A 8 9.39 14.14 -17.16
CA VAL A 8 8.17 13.63 -16.53
C VAL A 8 8.51 12.97 -15.19
N ARG A 9 7.93 13.45 -14.08
CA ARG A 9 8.08 12.80 -12.77
C ARG A 9 7.38 11.45 -12.76
N SER A 10 8.06 10.47 -12.19
CA SER A 10 7.52 9.14 -11.95
C SER A 10 6.69 9.10 -10.66
N HIS A 11 5.57 8.38 -10.70
CA HIS A 11 4.63 8.37 -9.59
C HIS A 11 4.13 6.95 -9.30
N LEU A 12 4.36 6.46 -8.09
CA LEU A 12 3.78 5.21 -7.60
C LEU A 12 2.42 5.49 -6.96
N ILE A 13 1.36 4.95 -7.54
CA ILE A 13 0.03 4.93 -6.92
C ILE A 13 -0.15 3.55 -6.31
N VAL A 14 -0.52 3.47 -5.03
CA VAL A 14 -0.74 2.19 -4.33
C VAL A 14 -2.19 2.11 -3.91
N VAL A 15 -2.86 0.99 -4.18
CA VAL A 15 -4.12 0.64 -3.51
C VAL A 15 -3.81 -0.42 -2.47
N CYS A 16 -3.93 -0.07 -1.18
CA CYS A 16 -3.85 -1.03 -0.09
C CYS A 16 -5.18 -1.79 -0.01
N CYS A 17 -5.17 -3.07 -0.34
CA CYS A 17 -6.37 -3.89 -0.24
C CYS A 17 -6.65 -4.28 1.22
N HIS A 18 -7.92 -4.60 1.51
CA HIS A 18 -8.37 -5.07 2.84
C HIS A 18 -9.38 -6.22 2.76
N ALA A 19 -9.79 -6.63 1.57
CA ALA A 19 -10.83 -7.63 1.32
C ALA A 19 -10.54 -8.37 0.02
N ILE A 20 -11.30 -9.43 -0.28
CA ILE A 20 -11.17 -10.15 -1.54
C ILE A 20 -12.45 -10.04 -2.34
N TYR A 21 -12.38 -9.44 -3.53
CA TYR A 21 -13.49 -9.47 -4.48
C TYR A 21 -13.55 -10.83 -5.19
N LEU A 22 -14.70 -11.50 -5.10
CA LEU A 22 -14.91 -12.87 -5.60
C LEU A 22 -15.44 -12.90 -7.04
N GLY A 23 -15.76 -11.74 -7.63
CA GLY A 23 -16.48 -11.68 -8.90
C GLY A 23 -18.00 -11.73 -8.70
N GLY A 24 -18.74 -11.24 -9.68
CA GLY A 24 -20.20 -11.38 -9.70
C GLY A 24 -20.91 -10.37 -10.61
N PRO A 25 -22.21 -10.58 -10.88
CA PRO A 25 -22.98 -9.76 -11.83
C PRO A 25 -23.14 -8.30 -11.41
N ASN A 26 -23.01 -7.98 -10.12
CA ASN A 26 -23.13 -6.62 -9.59
C ASN A 26 -21.78 -5.90 -9.54
N ARG A 27 -20.69 -6.53 -10.00
CA ARG A 27 -19.36 -5.91 -10.17
C ARG A 27 -18.83 -5.25 -8.90
N GLY A 28 -19.03 -5.89 -7.75
CA GLY A 28 -18.60 -5.43 -6.44
C GLY A 28 -19.66 -4.67 -5.65
N ARG A 29 -20.81 -4.33 -6.25
CA ARG A 29 -21.86 -3.57 -5.53
C ARG A 29 -22.64 -4.41 -4.53
N ALA A 30 -22.57 -5.75 -4.63
CA ALA A 30 -23.25 -6.64 -3.71
C ALA A 30 -22.24 -7.25 -2.72
N GLU A 31 -22.51 -7.18 -1.42
CA GLU A 31 -21.58 -7.63 -0.36
C GLU A 31 -21.26 -9.13 -0.46
N ASN A 32 -22.16 -9.95 -0.99
CA ASN A 32 -21.93 -11.38 -1.21
C ASN A 32 -20.91 -11.68 -2.34
N GLU A 33 -20.51 -10.68 -3.11
CA GLU A 33 -19.40 -10.77 -4.07
C GLU A 33 -18.04 -10.50 -3.41
N TRP A 34 -18.00 -10.39 -2.08
CA TRP A 34 -16.78 -10.12 -1.33
C TRP A 34 -16.56 -11.11 -0.19
N LEU A 35 -15.29 -11.45 0.00
CA LEU A 35 -14.81 -12.15 1.18
C LEU A 35 -14.28 -11.12 2.20
N ILE A 36 -15.14 -10.78 3.15
CA ILE A 36 -14.86 -9.79 4.20
C ILE A 36 -14.80 -10.43 5.59
N GLU A 37 -14.16 -9.74 6.54
CA GLU A 37 -14.30 -10.02 7.97
C GLU A 37 -15.59 -9.41 8.53
N PRO A 38 -16.11 -9.91 9.68
CA PRO A 38 -17.34 -9.40 10.28
C PRO A 38 -17.34 -7.88 10.54
N PHE A 39 -16.19 -7.30 10.89
CA PHE A 39 -16.06 -5.86 11.16
C PHE A 39 -16.03 -4.99 9.89
N GLN A 40 -15.95 -5.59 8.71
CA GLN A 40 -15.89 -4.91 7.40
C GLN A 40 -17.25 -4.89 6.69
N ARG A 41 -18.31 -5.37 7.35
CA ARG A 41 -19.67 -5.36 6.82
C ARG A 41 -20.09 -3.93 6.48
N GLY A 42 -20.65 -3.73 5.29
CA GLY A 42 -21.07 -2.43 4.77
C GLY A 42 -19.94 -1.59 4.14
N GLU A 43 -18.70 -2.09 4.10
CA GLU A 43 -17.56 -1.32 3.58
C GLU A 43 -17.26 -1.53 2.08
N THR A 44 -18.00 -2.40 1.37
CA THR A 44 -17.65 -2.76 -0.02
C THR A 44 -17.64 -1.57 -0.97
N ASP A 45 -18.57 -0.62 -0.80
CA ASP A 45 -18.57 0.65 -1.55
C ASP A 45 -17.31 1.48 -1.27
N THR A 46 -16.82 1.48 -0.03
CA THR A 46 -15.57 2.17 0.34
C THR A 46 -14.37 1.54 -0.36
N PHE A 47 -14.31 0.21 -0.41
CA PHE A 47 -13.25 -0.51 -1.14
C PHE A 47 -13.27 -0.19 -2.64
N MET A 48 -14.46 -0.17 -3.25
CA MET A 48 -14.63 0.20 -4.66
C MET A 48 -14.16 1.64 -4.92
N ARG A 49 -14.53 2.59 -4.06
CA ARG A 49 -14.12 4.00 -4.22
C ARG A 49 -12.61 4.20 -4.14
N HIS A 50 -11.91 3.43 -3.31
CA HIS A 50 -10.44 3.50 -3.25
C HIS A 50 -9.83 3.05 -4.58
N ALA A 51 -10.30 1.93 -5.15
CA ALA A 51 -9.83 1.44 -6.44
C ALA A 51 -10.19 2.39 -7.59
N GLU A 52 -11.41 2.95 -7.59
CA GLU A 52 -11.88 3.92 -8.58
C GLU A 52 -11.04 5.21 -8.57
N ALA A 53 -10.81 5.80 -7.39
CA ALA A 53 -10.02 7.02 -7.26
C ALA A 53 -8.54 6.81 -7.65
N ALA A 54 -8.00 5.62 -7.44
CA ALA A 54 -6.65 5.28 -7.88
C ALA A 54 -6.54 5.16 -9.42
N VAL A 55 -7.54 4.56 -10.07
CA VAL A 55 -7.63 4.51 -11.54
C VAL A 55 -7.80 5.92 -12.12
N GLU A 56 -8.62 6.76 -11.49
CA GLU A 56 -8.78 8.16 -11.87
C GLU A 56 -7.45 8.93 -11.77
N LEU A 57 -6.71 8.76 -10.67
CA LEU A 57 -5.40 9.39 -10.53
C LEU A 57 -4.41 8.90 -11.60
N LEU A 58 -4.43 7.60 -11.91
CA LEU A 58 -3.56 7.00 -12.92
C LEU A 58 -3.80 7.59 -14.32
N VAL A 59 -5.07 7.73 -14.71
CA VAL A 59 -5.48 8.35 -15.98
C VAL A 59 -4.97 9.79 -16.10
N ASN A 60 -5.03 10.54 -14.99
CA ASN A 60 -4.67 11.95 -14.97
C ASN A 60 -3.19 12.23 -14.70
N THR A 61 -2.36 11.20 -14.48
CA THR A 61 -0.95 11.37 -14.13
C THR A 61 -0.06 10.64 -15.12
N PRO A 62 0.43 11.30 -16.20
CA PRO A 62 1.44 10.72 -17.08
C PRO A 62 2.68 10.27 -16.29
N GLY A 63 3.25 9.10 -16.61
CA GLY A 63 4.42 8.56 -15.90
C GLY A 63 4.12 7.85 -14.57
N ALA A 64 2.85 7.76 -14.16
CA ALA A 64 2.45 6.98 -12.99
C ALA A 64 2.32 5.47 -13.28
N LEU A 65 2.54 4.65 -12.26
CA LEU A 65 2.23 3.22 -12.24
C LEU A 65 1.32 2.95 -11.04
N LEU A 66 0.21 2.25 -11.26
CA LEU A 66 -0.69 1.79 -10.21
C LEU A 66 -0.30 0.38 -9.77
N VAL A 67 -0.01 0.22 -8.48
CA VAL A 67 0.21 -1.08 -7.84
C VAL A 67 -0.99 -1.39 -6.94
N VAL A 68 -1.68 -2.49 -7.24
CA VAL A 68 -2.77 -3.01 -6.41
C VAL A 68 -2.16 -4.07 -5.48
N SER A 69 -2.08 -3.76 -4.18
CA SER A 69 -1.22 -4.48 -3.25
C SER A 69 -2.01 -5.18 -2.14
N GLY A 70 -1.67 -6.45 -1.93
CA GLY A 70 -2.23 -7.30 -0.89
C GLY A 70 -2.17 -8.79 -1.26
N GLY A 71 -1.75 -9.62 -0.31
CA GLY A 71 -1.57 -11.06 -0.45
C GLY A 71 -2.81 -11.89 -0.14
N PRO A 72 -2.70 -13.23 -0.15
CA PRO A 72 -3.80 -14.16 0.14
C PRO A 72 -4.02 -14.28 1.66
N THR A 73 -4.54 -13.21 2.27
CA THR A 73 -4.72 -13.04 3.72
C THR A 73 -5.89 -13.83 4.32
N LYS A 74 -6.74 -14.43 3.48
CA LYS A 74 -7.97 -15.13 3.88
C LYS A 74 -7.86 -16.65 3.77
N ARG A 75 -6.65 -17.20 3.72
CA ARG A 75 -6.45 -18.65 3.70
C ARG A 75 -7.03 -19.31 4.96
N PRO A 76 -7.59 -20.54 4.86
CA PRO A 76 -7.71 -21.38 3.66
C PRO A 76 -8.98 -21.12 2.83
N ARG A 77 -9.72 -20.03 3.08
CA ARG A 77 -10.99 -19.75 2.36
C ARG A 77 -10.76 -19.50 0.86
N THR A 78 -9.60 -18.97 0.50
CA THR A 78 -9.17 -18.75 -0.89
C THR A 78 -7.66 -18.53 -0.96
N GLU A 79 -7.06 -18.91 -2.10
CA GLU A 79 -5.68 -18.59 -2.48
C GLU A 79 -5.57 -17.30 -3.30
N LEU A 80 -6.72 -16.70 -3.66
CA LEU A 80 -6.76 -15.42 -4.37
C LEU A 80 -6.16 -14.33 -3.47
N SER A 81 -5.17 -13.61 -3.97
CA SER A 81 -4.62 -12.47 -3.25
C SER A 81 -5.60 -11.29 -3.27
N GLU A 82 -5.58 -10.48 -2.22
CA GLU A 82 -6.40 -9.27 -2.17
C GLU A 82 -6.08 -8.35 -3.38
N GLY A 83 -4.80 -8.18 -3.71
CA GLY A 83 -4.33 -7.38 -4.84
C GLY A 83 -4.87 -7.87 -6.19
N GLN A 84 -4.79 -9.17 -6.46
CA GLN A 84 -5.34 -9.75 -7.68
C GLN A 84 -6.86 -9.61 -7.75
N SER A 85 -7.54 -9.73 -6.60
CA SER A 85 -9.00 -9.58 -6.54
C SER A 85 -9.45 -8.14 -6.85
N TYR A 86 -8.73 -7.12 -6.39
CA TYR A 86 -9.03 -5.73 -6.69
C TYR A 86 -8.69 -5.40 -8.15
N PHE A 87 -7.65 -5.99 -8.74
CA PHE A 87 -7.41 -5.88 -10.17
C PHE A 87 -8.55 -6.49 -11.00
N ASN A 88 -9.10 -7.63 -10.58
CA ASN A 88 -10.29 -8.21 -11.21
C ASN A 88 -11.50 -7.28 -11.09
N LEU A 89 -11.72 -6.67 -9.92
CA LEU A 89 -12.77 -5.66 -9.70
C LEU A 89 -12.65 -4.49 -10.68
N VAL A 90 -11.43 -3.94 -10.83
CA VAL A 90 -11.14 -2.87 -11.79
C VAL A 90 -11.53 -3.30 -13.21
N LYS A 91 -11.13 -4.51 -13.64
CA LYS A 91 -11.44 -5.05 -14.96
C LYS A 91 -12.93 -5.28 -15.18
N ASP A 92 -13.63 -5.88 -14.22
CA ASP A 92 -15.06 -6.17 -14.30
C ASP A 92 -15.89 -4.88 -14.36
N ASN A 93 -15.40 -3.80 -13.73
CA ASN A 93 -15.95 -2.45 -13.85
C ASN A 93 -15.47 -1.68 -15.09
N LYS A 94 -14.78 -2.32 -16.04
CA LYS A 94 -14.20 -1.70 -17.24
C LYS A 94 -13.32 -0.49 -16.89
N TYR A 95 -12.45 -0.67 -15.91
CA TYR A 95 -11.60 0.40 -15.36
C TYR A 95 -12.43 1.59 -14.89
N PHE A 96 -13.57 1.32 -14.24
CA PHE A 96 -14.57 2.30 -13.82
C PHE A 96 -15.03 3.22 -14.98
N ASN A 97 -15.26 2.61 -16.14
CA ASN A 97 -15.59 3.28 -17.41
C ASN A 97 -14.46 4.15 -18.01
N MET A 98 -13.22 4.00 -17.54
CA MET A 98 -12.04 4.73 -18.05
C MET A 98 -11.14 3.89 -18.96
N ALA A 99 -11.60 2.71 -19.40
CA ALA A 99 -10.82 1.76 -20.21
C ALA A 99 -10.14 2.36 -21.46
N HIS A 100 -10.75 3.37 -22.08
CA HIS A 100 -10.21 4.04 -23.28
C HIS A 100 -9.15 5.10 -23.00
N GLN A 101 -8.99 5.51 -21.73
CA GLN A 101 -8.07 6.57 -21.31
C GLN A 101 -6.82 6.02 -20.61
N ILE A 102 -6.84 4.72 -20.29
CA ILE A 102 -5.80 4.07 -19.50
C ILE A 102 -4.98 3.13 -20.38
N ASP A 103 -3.67 3.22 -20.24
CA ASP A 103 -2.79 2.14 -20.66
C ASP A 103 -2.79 1.07 -19.56
N ILE A 104 -3.35 -0.09 -19.87
CA ILE A 104 -3.56 -1.18 -18.92
C ILE A 104 -2.25 -1.76 -18.39
N GLU A 105 -1.14 -1.61 -19.13
CA GLU A 105 0.19 -2.05 -18.68
C GLU A 105 0.70 -1.22 -17.49
N ARG A 106 0.07 -0.08 -17.23
CA ARG A 106 0.37 0.79 -16.09
C ARG A 106 -0.35 0.38 -14.80
N ILE A 107 -1.01 -0.77 -14.78
CA ILE A 107 -1.58 -1.37 -13.57
C ILE A 107 -0.95 -2.73 -13.33
N ILE A 108 -0.26 -2.89 -12.20
CA ILE A 108 0.34 -4.15 -11.78
C ILE A 108 -0.19 -4.60 -10.42
N VAL A 109 0.00 -5.87 -10.10
CA VAL A 109 -0.44 -6.49 -8.84
C VAL A 109 0.78 -6.82 -8.00
N GLU A 110 0.73 -6.48 -6.71
CA GLU A 110 1.66 -6.94 -5.69
C GLU A 110 0.92 -7.96 -4.79
N PRO A 111 1.25 -9.27 -4.87
CA PRO A 111 0.42 -10.32 -4.27
C PRO A 111 0.97 -10.90 -2.95
N HIS A 112 1.91 -10.24 -2.27
CA HIS A 112 2.60 -10.78 -1.10
C HIS A 112 2.29 -10.02 0.19
N ALA A 113 1.95 -8.74 0.15
CA ALA A 113 1.78 -7.93 1.35
C ALA A 113 0.67 -8.47 2.28
N THR A 114 0.98 -8.61 3.56
CA THR A 114 0.03 -9.07 4.59
C THR A 114 -0.33 -7.99 5.60
N ASP A 115 0.24 -6.78 5.47
CA ASP A 115 -0.09 -5.62 6.29
C ASP A 115 0.17 -4.30 5.54
N SER A 116 -0.15 -3.18 6.19
CA SER A 116 -0.02 -1.85 5.58
C SER A 116 1.41 -1.36 5.41
N TYR A 117 2.39 -1.87 6.17
CA TYR A 117 3.80 -1.55 5.95
C TYR A 117 4.29 -2.24 4.67
N GLN A 118 4.02 -3.54 4.55
CA GLN A 118 4.36 -4.35 3.40
C GLN A 118 3.68 -3.83 2.13
N ASN A 119 2.43 -3.36 2.23
CA ASN A 119 1.75 -2.77 1.07
C ASN A 119 2.55 -1.63 0.43
N VAL A 120 3.20 -0.78 1.24
CA VAL A 120 4.01 0.33 0.72
C VAL A 120 5.36 -0.17 0.23
N LEU A 121 6.08 -0.91 1.09
CA LEU A 121 7.43 -1.36 0.75
C LEU A 121 7.42 -2.23 -0.49
N PHE A 122 6.58 -3.26 -0.55
CA PHE A 122 6.54 -4.19 -1.68
C PHE A 122 6.07 -3.50 -2.96
N SER A 123 5.17 -2.51 -2.87
CA SER A 123 4.80 -1.71 -4.03
C SER A 123 5.95 -0.86 -4.57
N LEU A 124 6.83 -0.33 -3.71
CA LEU A 124 8.06 0.35 -4.16
C LEU A 124 9.01 -0.62 -4.89
N LEU A 125 9.12 -1.86 -4.41
CA LEU A 125 9.97 -2.86 -5.03
C LEU A 125 9.41 -3.30 -6.38
N GLU A 126 8.11 -3.59 -6.47
CA GLU A 126 7.45 -3.93 -7.73
C GLU A 126 7.53 -2.79 -8.74
N PHE A 127 7.40 -1.53 -8.30
CA PHE A 127 7.63 -0.37 -9.15
C PHE A 127 9.04 -0.39 -9.76
N ARG A 128 10.07 -0.62 -8.94
CA ARG A 128 11.46 -0.71 -9.39
C ARG A 128 11.72 -1.88 -10.32
N LEU A 129 11.10 -3.03 -10.06
CA LEU A 129 11.24 -4.23 -10.89
C LEU A 129 10.54 -4.07 -12.25
N CYS A 130 9.42 -3.35 -12.28
CA CYS A 130 8.67 -3.06 -13.49
C CYS A 130 9.36 -1.98 -14.35
N THR A 131 9.83 -0.90 -13.74
CA THR A 131 10.26 0.31 -14.46
C THR A 131 11.77 0.49 -14.58
N GLY A 132 12.56 -0.15 -13.70
CA GLY A 132 14.01 0.01 -13.66
C GLY A 132 14.52 1.14 -12.75
N TYR A 133 13.64 1.99 -12.21
CA TYR A 133 13.99 3.08 -11.29
C TYR A 133 12.97 3.16 -10.14
N TYR A 134 13.26 3.96 -9.10
CA TYR A 134 12.35 4.20 -7.98
C TYR A 134 11.49 5.44 -8.22
N PRO A 135 10.27 5.52 -7.67
CA PRO A 135 9.35 6.61 -7.98
C PRO A 135 9.77 7.93 -7.33
N ASP A 136 9.51 9.04 -8.02
CA ASP A 136 9.72 10.37 -7.47
C ASP A 136 8.64 10.71 -6.45
N SER A 137 7.41 10.23 -6.60
CA SER A 137 6.33 10.42 -5.62
C SER A 137 5.48 9.17 -5.40
N VAL A 138 4.85 9.08 -4.24
CA VAL A 138 4.00 7.96 -3.81
C VAL A 138 2.64 8.49 -3.35
N THR A 139 1.54 7.93 -3.84
CA THR A 139 0.20 8.16 -3.28
C THR A 139 -0.41 6.84 -2.88
N VAL A 140 -0.80 6.70 -1.62
CA VAL A 140 -1.45 5.49 -1.09
C VAL A 140 -2.95 5.71 -0.94
N PHE A 141 -3.76 4.84 -1.54
CA PHE A 141 -5.20 4.75 -1.33
C PHE A 141 -5.52 3.71 -0.25
N THR A 142 -6.09 4.17 0.86
CA THR A 142 -6.53 3.37 2.01
C THR A 142 -7.60 4.15 2.80
N HIS A 143 -8.19 3.57 3.84
CA HIS A 143 -9.06 4.31 4.76
C HIS A 143 -8.36 5.53 5.35
N LYS A 144 -9.07 6.67 5.42
CA LYS A 144 -8.57 7.95 5.90
C LYS A 144 -8.21 7.92 7.39
N PHE A 145 -8.93 7.13 8.20
CA PHE A 145 -8.56 6.96 9.60
C PHE A 145 -7.15 6.37 9.78
N LYS A 146 -6.58 5.68 8.77
CA LYS A 146 -5.22 5.12 8.81
C LYS A 146 -4.13 6.13 8.44
N SER A 147 -4.47 7.34 7.97
CA SER A 147 -3.50 8.28 7.39
C SER A 147 -2.32 8.59 8.32
N MET A 148 -2.58 8.84 9.62
CA MET A 148 -1.51 9.12 10.59
C MET A 148 -0.52 7.95 10.71
N ARG A 149 -0.99 6.70 10.68
CA ARG A 149 -0.12 5.52 10.72
C ARG A 149 0.87 5.50 9.55
N PHE A 150 0.41 5.84 8.35
CA PHE A 150 1.29 5.89 7.18
C PHE A 150 2.24 7.08 7.24
N LEU A 151 1.72 8.28 7.51
CA LEU A 151 2.49 9.52 7.44
C LEU A 151 3.56 9.63 8.54
N GLU A 152 3.29 9.12 9.74
CA GLU A 152 4.19 9.27 10.90
C GLU A 152 4.98 8.01 11.23
N TYR A 153 4.59 6.83 10.73
CA TYR A 153 5.27 5.57 11.04
C TYR A 153 5.76 4.86 9.79
N HIS A 154 4.87 4.48 8.86
CA HIS A 154 5.29 3.66 7.70
C HIS A 154 6.23 4.42 6.75
N PHE A 155 5.85 5.62 6.31
CA PHE A 155 6.66 6.41 5.37
C PHE A 155 8.01 6.81 5.97
N PRO A 156 8.10 7.28 7.24
CA PRO A 156 9.39 7.48 7.87
C PRO A 156 10.22 6.20 8.01
N ALA A 157 9.60 5.06 8.35
CA ALA A 157 10.32 3.81 8.60
C ALA A 157 11.01 3.24 7.36
N ILE A 158 10.61 3.70 6.17
CA ILE A 158 11.24 3.37 4.89
C ILE A 158 11.86 4.58 4.20
N GLY A 159 11.94 5.75 4.85
CA GLY A 159 12.65 6.92 4.33
C GLY A 159 11.91 7.71 3.24
N LEU A 160 10.61 7.50 3.05
CA LEU A 160 9.79 8.32 2.14
C LEU A 160 9.49 9.71 2.69
N LEU A 161 9.47 9.87 4.02
CA LEU A 161 9.25 11.13 4.71
C LEU A 161 10.20 11.26 5.92
N PRO A 162 10.47 12.48 6.40
CA PRO A 162 11.12 12.66 7.69
C PRO A 162 10.22 12.17 8.84
N ASN A 163 10.83 11.71 9.93
CA ASN A 163 10.13 11.42 11.18
C ASN A 163 9.74 12.73 11.90
N LEU A 164 8.71 13.39 11.38
CA LEU A 164 8.14 14.62 11.91
C LEU A 164 6.61 14.50 11.96
N PRO A 165 5.93 15.24 12.86
CA PRO A 165 4.48 15.25 12.91
C PRO A 165 3.87 15.60 11.56
N ALA A 166 2.74 14.96 11.21
CA ALA A 166 2.11 15.17 9.92
C ALA A 166 1.76 16.66 9.70
N ALA A 167 1.32 17.39 10.72
CA ALA A 167 1.00 18.83 10.59
C ALA A 167 2.20 19.69 10.13
N VAL A 168 3.43 19.29 10.41
CA VAL A 168 4.65 20.04 10.05
C VAL A 168 5.04 19.85 8.59
N THR A 169 4.54 18.78 7.96
CA THR A 169 4.93 18.36 6.61
C THR A 169 3.81 18.58 5.58
N GLU A 170 2.66 19.17 5.96
CA GLU A 170 1.55 19.45 5.02
C GLU A 170 1.97 20.41 3.88
N GLY A 171 1.59 20.08 2.64
CA GLY A 171 1.68 20.99 1.48
C GLY A 171 2.82 20.77 0.48
N SER A 172 3.84 19.97 0.79
CA SER A 172 4.90 19.60 -0.17
C SER A 172 5.53 18.26 0.21
N ARG A 173 4.83 17.17 -0.11
CA ARG A 173 5.34 15.81 0.12
C ARG A 173 5.30 15.00 -1.15
N ASP A 174 6.38 14.26 -1.33
CA ASP A 174 6.48 13.21 -2.33
C ASP A 174 5.82 11.91 -1.88
N ALA A 175 5.16 11.89 -0.73
CA ALA A 175 4.40 10.75 -0.24
C ALA A 175 3.11 11.24 0.43
N ASP A 176 1.96 10.76 -0.04
CA ASP A 176 0.63 11.16 0.42
C ASP A 176 -0.29 9.94 0.65
N VAL A 177 -1.32 10.13 1.47
CA VAL A 177 -2.34 9.13 1.78
C VAL A 177 -3.71 9.70 1.48
N ARG A 178 -4.42 9.06 0.55
CA ARG A 178 -5.78 9.42 0.12
C ARG A 178 -6.75 8.29 0.39
N GLY A 179 -8.03 8.63 0.35
CA GLY A 179 -9.14 7.69 0.46
C GLY A 179 -10.24 8.20 1.38
N VAL A 180 -11.28 7.40 1.49
CA VAL A 180 -12.48 7.70 2.27
C VAL A 180 -12.71 6.65 3.34
N ASP A 181 -13.34 7.03 4.42
CA ASP A 181 -13.81 6.10 5.45
C ASP A 181 -15.19 5.54 5.11
N PRO A 182 -15.61 4.43 5.74
CA PRO A 182 -17.00 3.98 5.64
C PRO A 182 -17.96 5.07 6.14
N PRO A 183 -19.19 5.13 5.62
CA PRO A 183 -20.21 6.04 6.14
C PRO A 183 -20.44 5.83 7.65
N GLU A 184 -20.82 6.89 8.38
CA GLU A 184 -21.02 6.86 9.84
C GLU A 184 -22.01 5.78 10.31
N HIS A 185 -23.03 5.47 9.48
CA HIS A 185 -24.01 4.43 9.78
C HIS A 185 -23.47 2.99 9.60
N VAL A 186 -22.33 2.82 8.92
CA VAL A 186 -21.62 1.55 8.78
C VAL A 186 -20.66 1.37 9.95
N THR A 187 -19.77 2.34 10.15
CA THR A 187 -18.81 2.36 11.26
C THR A 187 -18.63 3.79 11.73
N SER A 188 -18.85 4.06 13.02
CA SER A 188 -18.70 5.42 13.55
C SER A 188 -17.26 5.91 13.52
N GLN A 189 -17.08 7.20 13.27
CA GLN A 189 -15.76 7.82 13.27
C GLN A 189 -15.02 7.62 14.61
N GLU A 190 -15.74 7.66 15.73
CA GLU A 190 -15.17 7.38 17.06
C GLU A 190 -14.60 5.95 17.16
N SER A 191 -15.32 4.96 16.64
CA SER A 191 -14.89 3.56 16.64
C SER A 191 -13.64 3.36 15.78
N LEU A 192 -13.60 3.99 14.60
CA LEU A 192 -12.45 3.97 13.70
C LEU A 192 -11.21 4.58 14.37
N ILE A 193 -11.34 5.78 14.94
CA ILE A 193 -10.23 6.47 15.62
C ILE A 193 -9.73 5.66 16.81
N LYS A 194 -10.63 5.17 17.66
CA LYS A 194 -10.26 4.37 18.84
C LYS A 194 -9.59 3.06 18.44
N GLY A 195 -10.12 2.39 17.42
CA GLY A 195 -9.54 1.17 16.87
C GLY A 195 -8.13 1.40 16.33
N GLU A 196 -7.94 2.47 15.56
CA GLU A 196 -6.64 2.83 14.98
C GLU A 196 -5.62 3.24 16.04
N ALA A 197 -6.02 4.05 17.01
CA ALA A 197 -5.12 4.51 18.08
C ALA A 197 -4.52 3.33 18.86
N VAL A 198 -5.31 2.28 19.11
CA VAL A 198 -4.87 1.12 19.90
C VAL A 198 -4.21 0.05 19.03
N ARG A 199 -4.88 -0.37 17.95
CA ARG A 199 -4.50 -1.56 17.15
C ARG A 199 -3.73 -1.23 15.87
N GLY A 200 -3.70 0.05 15.48
CA GLY A 200 -2.86 0.58 14.42
C GLY A 200 -1.66 1.26 15.04
N ILE A 201 -1.74 2.57 15.23
CA ILE A 201 -0.68 3.44 15.74
C ILE A 201 -0.02 2.86 17.00
N GLY A 202 -0.79 2.44 18.01
CA GLY A 202 -0.25 1.93 19.26
C GLY A 202 0.67 0.70 19.14
N LEU A 203 0.50 -0.09 18.08
CA LEU A 203 1.38 -1.22 17.78
C LEU A 203 2.57 -0.79 16.93
N TRP A 204 2.31 -0.07 15.82
CA TRP A 204 3.35 0.31 14.88
C TRP A 204 4.34 1.35 15.44
N ALA A 205 3.93 2.14 16.43
CA ALA A 205 4.83 3.02 17.17
C ALA A 205 5.91 2.27 17.97
N LYS A 206 5.66 0.99 18.29
CA LYS A 206 6.56 0.14 19.09
C LYS A 206 7.27 -0.92 18.24
N ASP A 207 6.82 -1.11 17.01
CA ASP A 207 7.29 -2.13 16.07
C ASP A 207 7.16 -1.59 14.65
N LEU A 208 8.09 -0.74 14.25
CA LEU A 208 8.07 0.00 12.99
C LEU A 208 8.08 -0.92 11.75
N TYR A 209 8.63 -2.12 11.90
CA TYR A 209 8.90 -3.06 10.82
C TYR A 209 7.98 -4.30 10.85
N GLY A 210 7.11 -4.42 11.86
CA GLY A 210 6.12 -5.50 11.99
C GLY A 210 6.72 -6.86 12.35
N VAL A 211 7.84 -6.86 13.06
CA VAL A 211 8.67 -8.03 13.38
C VAL A 211 8.57 -8.44 14.85
N GLY A 212 7.98 -7.60 15.69
CA GLY A 212 7.64 -7.92 17.07
C GLY A 212 6.48 -8.92 17.17
N ASP A 213 6.38 -9.60 18.32
CA ASP A 213 5.52 -10.77 18.52
C ASP A 213 4.07 -10.59 18.02
N GLU A 214 3.43 -9.45 18.31
CA GLU A 214 2.03 -9.25 17.94
C GLU A 214 1.82 -9.05 16.43
N LEU A 215 2.64 -8.23 15.78
CA LEU A 215 2.52 -7.97 14.35
C LEU A 215 3.03 -9.15 13.53
N ALA A 216 4.12 -9.80 13.97
CA ALA A 216 4.61 -11.04 13.37
C ALA A 216 3.57 -12.17 13.47
N ARG A 217 2.85 -12.30 14.59
CA ARG A 217 1.73 -13.26 14.69
C ARG A 217 0.60 -12.92 13.72
N LYS A 218 0.24 -11.64 13.56
CA LYS A 218 -0.79 -11.23 12.57
C LYS A 218 -0.37 -11.53 11.14
N ARG A 219 0.92 -11.33 10.80
CA ARG A 219 1.51 -11.74 9.52
C ARG A 219 1.37 -13.25 9.31
N LYS A 220 1.74 -14.04 10.32
CA LYS A 220 1.60 -15.50 10.30
C LYS A 220 0.16 -15.97 10.14
N ASP A 221 -0.78 -15.35 10.84
CA ASP A 221 -2.22 -15.65 10.71
C ASP A 221 -2.74 -15.37 9.28
N ARG A 222 -2.04 -14.53 8.51
CA ARG A 222 -2.30 -14.22 7.08
C ARG A 222 -1.40 -15.04 6.14
N GLY A 223 -0.68 -16.01 6.69
CA GLY A 223 0.20 -16.95 6.01
C GLY A 223 1.51 -16.36 5.51
N TRP A 224 2.03 -15.32 6.17
CA TRP A 224 3.40 -14.85 6.01
C TRP A 224 4.31 -15.59 6.99
N GLU A 225 5.33 -16.26 6.47
CA GLU A 225 6.33 -17.00 7.26
C GLU A 225 7.72 -16.34 7.11
N PRO A 226 8.61 -16.46 8.11
CA PRO A 226 9.98 -16.00 7.99
C PRO A 226 10.69 -16.56 6.75
N GLY A 227 11.44 -15.72 6.03
CA GLY A 227 12.11 -16.08 4.79
C GLY A 227 11.30 -15.79 3.52
N MET A 228 10.00 -15.49 3.63
CA MET A 228 9.18 -15.09 2.48
C MET A 228 9.62 -13.75 1.86
N GLU A 229 10.32 -12.90 2.61
CA GLU A 229 10.99 -11.71 2.08
C GLU A 229 12.00 -12.04 0.95
N GLY A 230 12.45 -13.30 0.89
CA GLY A 230 13.28 -13.85 -0.19
C GLY A 230 12.72 -13.67 -1.60
N VAL A 231 11.41 -13.46 -1.76
CA VAL A 231 10.80 -13.18 -3.08
C VAL A 231 11.31 -11.90 -3.75
N PHE A 232 11.91 -10.98 -2.97
CA PHE A 232 12.47 -9.73 -3.47
C PHE A 232 14.01 -9.74 -3.58
N LEU A 233 14.70 -10.69 -2.95
CA LEU A 233 16.17 -10.70 -2.87
C LEU A 233 16.81 -11.15 -4.19
N ASN A 234 18.02 -10.63 -4.47
CA ASN A 234 18.77 -10.90 -5.70
C ASN A 234 18.02 -10.55 -6.99
N ARG A 235 17.11 -9.57 -6.94
CA ARG A 235 16.33 -9.10 -8.11
C ARG A 235 16.80 -7.76 -8.66
N GLY A 236 17.99 -7.31 -8.26
CA GLY A 236 18.58 -6.05 -8.74
C GLY A 236 18.02 -4.81 -8.07
N LEU A 237 17.52 -4.93 -6.83
CA LEU A 237 17.02 -3.80 -6.02
C LEU A 237 18.17 -3.00 -5.37
N GLY A 238 19.36 -3.59 -5.28
CA GLY A 238 20.52 -2.99 -4.63
C GLY A 238 20.65 -3.40 -3.16
N GLU A 239 21.89 -3.49 -2.69
CA GLU A 239 22.24 -4.06 -1.38
C GLU A 239 21.53 -3.37 -0.21
N VAL A 240 21.47 -2.03 -0.22
CA VAL A 240 20.81 -1.25 0.85
C VAL A 240 19.31 -1.54 0.93
N VAL A 241 18.65 -1.74 -0.22
CA VAL A 241 17.22 -2.02 -0.29
C VAL A 241 16.92 -3.43 0.18
N GLU A 242 17.73 -4.40 -0.26
CA GLU A 242 17.62 -5.79 0.20
C GLU A 242 17.87 -5.89 1.71
N HIS A 243 18.79 -5.08 2.27
CA HIS A 243 18.98 -5.00 3.72
C HIS A 243 17.76 -4.40 4.44
N LEU A 244 17.09 -3.37 3.88
CA LEU A 244 15.84 -2.84 4.44
C LEU A 244 14.73 -3.91 4.43
N VAL A 245 14.62 -4.69 3.35
CA VAL A 245 13.63 -5.77 3.23
C VAL A 245 13.80 -6.83 4.33
N CYS A 246 15.04 -7.13 4.70
CA CYS A 246 15.37 -8.07 5.78
C CYS A 246 15.53 -7.40 7.16
N TRP A 247 15.27 -6.09 7.29
CA TRP A 247 15.51 -5.38 8.54
C TRP A 247 14.54 -5.83 9.62
N ASN A 248 15.10 -6.23 10.76
CA ASN A 248 14.37 -6.79 11.89
C ASN A 248 14.14 -5.79 13.03
N GLY A 249 14.33 -4.49 12.80
CA GLY A 249 14.10 -3.46 13.81
C GLY A 249 15.18 -3.35 14.89
N GLY A 250 16.35 -3.99 14.72
CA GLY A 250 17.46 -3.90 15.68
C GLY A 250 17.06 -4.44 17.07
N ALA A 251 17.24 -3.64 18.13
CA ALA A 251 16.78 -3.99 19.48
C ALA A 251 15.24 -3.90 19.70
N GLY A 252 14.46 -3.71 18.63
CA GLY A 252 13.00 -3.87 18.63
C GLY A 252 12.24 -2.79 17.85
N SER A 253 12.74 -1.55 17.87
CA SER A 253 12.13 -0.41 17.16
C SER A 253 13.16 0.59 16.63
N GLU A 254 14.39 0.13 16.41
CA GLU A 254 15.45 0.95 15.86
C GLU A 254 15.17 1.28 14.39
N TRP A 255 15.36 2.55 14.04
CA TRP A 255 15.34 2.99 12.65
C TRP A 255 16.38 2.24 11.84
N PHE A 256 16.04 1.92 10.60
CA PHE A 256 16.96 1.30 9.66
C PHE A 256 18.23 2.17 9.52
N PRO A 257 19.42 1.65 9.85
CA PRO A 257 20.63 2.46 10.02
C PRO A 257 21.15 3.07 8.71
N ARG A 258 20.83 2.47 7.57
CA ARG A 258 21.28 2.91 6.23
C ARG A 258 20.20 3.70 5.48
N MET A 259 19.26 4.32 6.21
CA MET A 259 18.12 5.03 5.61
C MET A 259 18.52 6.06 4.53
N GLN A 260 19.61 6.80 4.76
CA GLN A 260 20.06 7.87 3.88
C GLN A 260 20.63 7.34 2.54
N GLU A 261 21.02 6.08 2.51
CA GLU A 261 21.53 5.41 1.30
C GLU A 261 20.38 4.87 0.43
N LEU A 262 19.13 4.93 0.88
CA LEU A 262 17.98 4.46 0.10
C LEU A 262 17.79 5.35 -1.15
N PRO A 263 17.55 4.76 -2.34
CA PRO A 263 17.40 5.52 -3.59
C PRO A 263 16.26 6.54 -3.59
N TRP A 264 15.22 6.31 -2.77
CA TRP A 264 14.06 7.19 -2.65
C TRP A 264 14.08 8.05 -1.37
N PHE A 265 15.19 8.05 -0.63
CA PHE A 265 15.30 8.78 0.63
C PHE A 265 14.92 10.25 0.43
N TYR A 266 13.99 10.74 1.25
CA TYR A 266 13.44 12.09 1.11
C TYR A 266 14.52 13.19 1.10
N GLY A 267 15.64 12.99 1.79
CA GLY A 267 16.74 13.95 1.86
C GLY A 267 17.63 14.02 0.62
N ASN A 268 17.53 13.05 -0.30
CA ASN A 268 18.31 13.02 -1.55
C ASN A 268 17.65 13.84 -2.67
N LYS A 269 16.46 14.39 -2.42
CA LYS A 269 15.71 15.19 -3.39
C LYS A 269 16.03 16.65 -3.17
N GLU A 270 17.10 17.11 -3.82
CA GLU A 270 17.38 18.55 -3.89
C GLU A 270 16.15 19.27 -4.46
N HIS A 271 15.77 20.39 -3.82
CA HIS A 271 14.66 21.23 -4.24
C HIS A 271 14.88 21.69 -5.69
N SER A 272 14.32 20.94 -6.62
CA SER A 272 14.31 21.25 -8.05
C SER A 272 13.19 22.23 -8.36
#